data_AF-E1VJG7-F1
#
_entry.id   AF-E1VJG7-F1
#
_cell.length_a   1.000
_cell.length_b   1.000
_cell.length_c   1.000
_cell.angle_alpha   90.00
_cell.angle_beta   90.00
_cell.angle_gamma   90.00
#
_symmetry.space_group_name_H-M   'P 1'
#
loop_
_entity.id
_entity.type
_entity.pdbx_description
1 polymer ?
#
loop_
_entity_poly.entity_id
_entity_poly.type
_entity_poly.pdbx_seq_one_letter_code
_entity_poly.pdbx_strand_id
1 'polypeptide(L)'
;MTGRLTRRTKLSSAVAIAATTLLTTGCSSLIYKVVGDGTITFGKDYMVPYLLSTDDTSMGCAMGEAMTPLFMSFGTVTTPPDELSVLIYLVDGTCATQRAEEANLEYIRMSREHRIEAATDARVRSKRWHAIAAQRQYLGYQALSRAMGEPGGKCPNFRNEDQQMIWLLGSAVGLMSVLSDAQSGGVVGVPMDIAPKAERAAACLDNAEGNGKWWGLPMAIRSAIWTVVPGITPAGQDPWKRLDQAMTLGENQGVRLASALVGIIAYNSDNIPLTKDVIRRQANSIKTVAANREYRMVDTMATDMLTLTSDRLWTEATGARTPIGSFGKFWDDKTEVKQIDIKLDDLL
;
A
#
# COMPACT_ATOMS: atom_id res chain seq x y z
N MET A 1 -16.97 55.27 -54.77
CA MET A 1 -16.21 55.23 -53.49
C MET A 1 -16.92 54.46 -52.36
N THR A 2 -18.14 53.95 -52.55
CA THR A 2 -18.96 53.30 -51.51
C THR A 2 -18.61 51.84 -51.20
N GLY A 3 -18.00 51.08 -52.13
CA GLY A 3 -17.64 49.67 -51.91
C GLY A 3 -16.38 49.41 -51.07
N ARG A 4 -15.49 50.40 -50.91
CA ARG A 4 -14.26 50.25 -50.10
C ARG A 4 -14.50 50.43 -48.59
N LEU A 5 -15.47 51.27 -48.20
CA LEU A 5 -15.80 51.47 -46.78
C LEU A 5 -16.49 50.25 -46.16
N THR A 6 -17.45 49.65 -46.87
CA THR A 6 -18.18 48.44 -46.42
C THR A 6 -17.29 47.20 -46.31
N ARG A 7 -16.22 47.12 -47.11
CA ARG A 7 -15.24 46.02 -47.02
C ARG A 7 -14.30 46.19 -45.83
N ARG A 8 -13.94 47.42 -45.46
CA ARG A 8 -13.10 47.72 -44.28
C ARG A 8 -13.84 47.47 -42.96
N THR A 9 -15.11 47.87 -42.85
CA THR A 9 -15.93 47.61 -41.65
C THR A 9 -16.21 46.12 -41.42
N LYS A 10 -16.46 45.35 -42.49
CA LYS A 10 -16.59 43.88 -42.37
C LYS A 10 -15.28 43.19 -41.95
N LEU A 11 -14.12 43.69 -42.41
CA LEU A 11 -12.81 43.15 -42.02
C LEU A 11 -12.48 43.47 -40.56
N SER A 12 -12.76 44.70 -40.10
CA SER A 12 -12.50 45.10 -38.71
C SER A 12 -13.43 44.40 -37.72
N SER A 13 -14.70 44.17 -38.07
CA SER A 13 -15.62 43.38 -37.25
C SER A 13 -15.22 41.89 -37.21
N ALA A 14 -14.74 41.32 -38.32
CA ALA A 14 -14.24 39.95 -38.34
C ALA A 14 -12.97 39.77 -37.49
N VAL A 15 -12.04 40.74 -37.52
CA VAL A 15 -10.83 40.74 -36.68
C VAL A 15 -11.18 40.91 -35.20
N ALA A 16 -12.15 41.77 -34.86
CA ALA A 16 -12.60 41.92 -33.47
C ALA A 16 -13.28 40.65 -32.92
N ILE A 17 -14.12 39.99 -33.73
CA ILE A 17 -14.76 38.72 -33.35
C ILE A 17 -13.71 37.61 -33.20
N ALA A 18 -12.75 37.50 -34.12
CA ALA A 18 -11.66 36.52 -34.04
C ALA A 18 -10.74 36.75 -32.83
N ALA A 19 -10.42 38.01 -32.51
CA ALA A 19 -9.62 38.36 -31.34
C ALA A 19 -10.37 38.03 -30.03
N THR A 20 -11.70 38.26 -30.00
CA THR A 20 -12.53 37.95 -28.83
C THR A 20 -12.66 36.44 -28.62
N THR A 21 -12.84 35.64 -29.68
CA THR A 21 -12.87 34.18 -29.58
C THR A 21 -11.52 33.59 -29.17
N LEU A 22 -10.40 34.08 -29.72
CA LEU A 22 -9.04 33.66 -29.32
C LEU A 22 -8.71 33.98 -27.85
N LEU A 23 -9.20 35.10 -27.32
CA LEU A 23 -9.04 35.45 -25.90
C LEU A 23 -9.90 34.58 -24.98
N THR A 24 -11.12 34.21 -25.40
CA THR A 24 -12.02 33.38 -24.57
C THR A 24 -11.62 31.90 -24.52
N THR A 25 -11.06 31.34 -25.58
CA THR A 25 -10.61 29.93 -25.61
C THR A 25 -9.26 29.72 -24.94
N GLY A 26 -8.39 30.74 -24.91
CA GLY A 26 -7.11 30.68 -24.19
C GLY A 26 -7.23 30.86 -22.67
N CYS A 27 -8.26 31.56 -22.18
CA CYS A 27 -8.46 31.75 -20.74
C CYS A 27 -9.09 30.54 -20.03
N SER A 28 -9.90 29.73 -20.72
CA SER A 28 -10.52 28.56 -20.10
C SER A 28 -9.50 27.46 -19.74
N SER A 29 -8.51 27.21 -20.60
CA SER A 29 -7.43 26.27 -20.31
C SER A 29 -6.56 26.71 -19.12
N LEU A 30 -6.34 28.02 -18.96
CA LEU A 30 -5.62 28.58 -17.82
C LEU A 30 -6.38 28.37 -16.52
N ILE A 31 -7.71 28.55 -16.51
CA ILE A 31 -8.54 28.31 -15.32
C ILE A 31 -8.46 26.84 -14.91
N TYR A 32 -8.61 25.90 -15.85
CA TYR A 32 -8.52 24.47 -15.54
C TYR A 32 -7.13 24.06 -15.06
N LYS A 33 -6.07 24.65 -15.60
CA LYS A 33 -4.70 24.43 -15.11
C LYS A 33 -4.54 24.90 -13.67
N VAL A 34 -4.95 26.13 -13.35
CA VAL A 34 -4.84 26.69 -11.98
C VAL A 34 -5.65 25.87 -10.98
N VAL A 35 -6.88 25.48 -11.34
CA VAL A 35 -7.72 24.62 -10.50
C VAL A 35 -7.08 23.24 -10.34
N GLY A 36 -6.54 22.67 -11.41
CA GLY A 36 -5.86 21.38 -11.38
C GLY A 36 -4.62 21.39 -10.49
N ASP A 37 -3.73 22.36 -10.68
CA ASP A 37 -2.53 22.55 -9.85
C ASP A 37 -2.92 22.74 -8.38
N GLY A 38 -3.88 23.62 -8.10
CA GLY A 38 -4.37 23.85 -6.74
C GLY A 38 -4.97 22.61 -6.10
N THR A 39 -5.73 21.81 -6.86
CA THR A 39 -6.35 20.57 -6.37
C THR A 39 -5.30 19.50 -6.07
N ILE A 40 -4.31 19.33 -6.95
CA ILE A 40 -3.20 18.38 -6.76
C ILE A 40 -2.35 18.77 -5.54
N THR A 41 -2.00 20.06 -5.42
CA THR A 41 -1.26 20.58 -4.26
C THR A 41 -2.04 20.40 -2.97
N PHE A 42 -3.35 20.69 -2.96
CA PHE A 42 -4.19 20.43 -1.80
C PHE A 42 -4.20 18.94 -1.43
N GLY A 43 -4.31 18.07 -2.44
CA GLY A 43 -4.24 16.62 -2.29
C GLY A 43 -2.96 16.18 -1.59
N LYS A 44 -1.81 16.69 -2.04
CA LYS A 44 -0.49 16.34 -1.51
C LYS A 44 -0.23 16.93 -0.13
N ASP A 45 -0.52 18.21 0.08
CA ASP A 45 -0.04 18.97 1.23
C ASP A 45 -1.01 18.95 2.43
N TYR A 46 -2.29 18.63 2.20
CA TYR A 46 -3.31 18.64 3.25
C TYR A 46 -4.09 17.34 3.34
N MET A 47 -4.61 16.85 2.22
CA MET A 47 -5.48 15.67 2.21
C MET A 47 -4.73 14.39 2.59
N VAL A 48 -3.56 14.15 1.99
CA VAL A 48 -2.72 12.97 2.31
C VAL A 48 -2.26 12.98 3.78
N PRO A 49 -1.64 14.06 4.32
CA PRO A 49 -1.25 14.11 5.72
C PRO A 49 -2.44 13.93 6.68
N TYR A 50 -3.60 14.52 6.35
CA TYR A 50 -4.81 14.32 7.13
C TYR A 50 -5.20 12.84 7.17
N LEU A 51 -5.28 12.18 6.01
CA LEU A 51 -5.56 10.74 5.94
C LEU A 51 -4.56 9.91 6.74
N LEU A 52 -3.26 10.17 6.59
CA LEU A 52 -2.21 9.43 7.31
C LEU A 52 -2.34 9.54 8.83
N SER A 53 -2.93 10.62 9.34
CA SER A 53 -3.19 10.82 10.77
C SER A 53 -4.44 10.09 11.30
N THR A 54 -5.30 9.56 10.42
CA THR A 54 -6.52 8.82 10.80
C THR A 54 -6.25 7.34 11.08
N ASP A 55 -7.19 6.65 11.72
CA ASP A 55 -7.19 5.19 11.88
C ASP A 55 -8.28 4.48 11.06
N ASP A 56 -9.06 5.21 10.27
CA ASP A 56 -10.13 4.64 9.45
C ASP A 56 -9.61 4.22 8.08
N THR A 57 -9.04 3.02 8.01
CA THR A 57 -8.51 2.43 6.78
C THR A 57 -9.60 2.17 5.74
N SER A 58 -10.85 1.94 6.18
CA SER A 58 -11.99 1.73 5.29
C SER A 58 -12.42 3.02 4.59
N MET A 59 -12.46 4.14 5.33
CA MET A 59 -12.69 5.46 4.75
C MET A 59 -11.55 5.85 3.82
N GLY A 60 -10.29 5.59 4.21
CA GLY A 60 -9.13 5.81 3.34
C GLY A 60 -9.27 5.04 2.01
N CYS A 61 -9.70 3.78 2.08
CA CYS A 61 -9.98 2.96 0.91
C CYS A 61 -11.08 3.52 0.01
N ALA A 62 -12.24 3.85 0.59
CA ALA A 62 -13.36 4.41 -0.17
C ALA A 62 -13.00 5.75 -0.81
N MET A 63 -12.26 6.60 -0.10
CA MET A 63 -11.81 7.88 -0.58
C MET A 63 -10.81 7.73 -1.73
N GLY A 64 -9.80 6.87 -1.58
CA GLY A 64 -8.83 6.57 -2.64
C GLY A 64 -9.54 6.20 -3.94
N GLU A 65 -10.36 5.14 -3.89
CA GLU A 65 -11.01 4.61 -5.10
C GLU A 65 -11.97 5.63 -5.75
N ALA A 66 -12.66 6.44 -4.95
CA ALA A 66 -13.60 7.45 -5.44
C ALA A 66 -12.89 8.69 -6.02
N MET A 67 -11.77 9.10 -5.43
CA MET A 67 -11.06 10.31 -5.82
C MET A 67 -9.99 10.07 -6.90
N THR A 68 -9.59 8.82 -7.17
CA THR A 68 -8.64 8.50 -8.24
C THR A 68 -9.04 9.11 -9.59
N PRO A 69 -10.27 8.93 -10.12
CA PRO A 69 -10.63 9.52 -11.40
C PRO A 69 -10.59 11.05 -11.38
N LEU A 70 -10.96 11.68 -10.26
CA LEU A 70 -10.90 13.13 -10.09
C LEU A 70 -9.45 13.63 -10.23
N PHE A 71 -8.52 13.09 -9.43
CA PHE A 71 -7.12 13.52 -9.48
C PHE A 71 -6.46 13.20 -10.83
N MET A 72 -6.68 12.00 -11.37
CA MET A 72 -6.10 11.62 -12.66
C MET A 72 -6.63 12.46 -13.82
N SER A 73 -7.90 12.89 -13.78
CA SER A 73 -8.49 13.73 -14.83
C SER A 73 -7.80 15.08 -14.98
N PHE A 74 -7.24 15.65 -13.90
CA PHE A 74 -6.50 16.90 -13.96
C PHE A 74 -5.21 16.80 -14.78
N GLY A 75 -4.63 15.60 -14.93
CA GLY A 75 -3.47 15.37 -15.81
C GLY A 75 -3.74 15.64 -17.30
N THR A 76 -5.01 15.84 -17.70
CA THR A 76 -5.38 16.26 -19.07
C THR A 76 -5.28 17.77 -19.28
N VAL A 77 -5.28 18.56 -18.19
CA VAL A 77 -5.30 20.03 -18.21
C VAL A 77 -4.12 20.66 -17.46
N THR A 78 -3.37 19.87 -16.68
CA THR A 78 -2.13 20.28 -16.02
C THR A 78 -1.09 19.15 -16.01
N THR A 79 0.05 19.39 -15.37
CA THR A 79 1.10 18.38 -15.14
C THR A 79 0.49 17.15 -14.45
N PRO A 80 0.71 15.93 -14.98
CA PRO A 80 0.22 14.72 -14.36
C PRO A 80 0.67 14.61 -12.89
N PRO A 81 -0.24 14.24 -11.97
CA PRO A 81 0.06 14.18 -10.55
C PRO A 81 0.82 12.90 -10.18
N ASP A 82 1.95 12.62 -10.83
CA ASP A 82 2.63 11.32 -10.71
C ASP A 82 3.05 10.99 -9.26
N GLU A 83 3.57 11.96 -8.50
CA GLU A 83 3.91 11.79 -7.07
C GLU A 83 2.68 11.38 -6.23
N LEU A 84 1.55 12.08 -6.40
CA LEU A 84 0.30 11.78 -5.69
C LEU A 84 -0.33 10.46 -6.19
N SER A 85 -0.16 10.14 -7.46
CA SER A 85 -0.66 8.91 -8.08
C SER A 85 -0.07 7.66 -7.43
N VAL A 86 1.21 7.70 -7.03
CA VAL A 86 1.84 6.61 -6.28
C VAL A 86 1.05 6.27 -5.02
N LEU A 87 0.69 7.29 -4.24
CA LEU A 87 -0.01 7.12 -2.96
C LEU A 87 -1.46 6.69 -3.16
N ILE A 88 -2.14 7.26 -4.15
CA ILE A 88 -3.52 6.88 -4.48
C ILE A 88 -3.58 5.42 -4.94
N TYR A 89 -2.72 5.02 -5.88
CA TYR A 89 -2.70 3.64 -6.38
C TYR A 89 -2.20 2.62 -5.36
N LEU A 90 -1.37 3.04 -4.38
CA LEU A 90 -1.05 2.23 -3.20
C LEU A 90 -2.33 1.85 -2.44
N VAL A 91 -3.15 2.85 -2.12
CA VAL A 91 -4.40 2.65 -1.39
C VAL A 91 -5.35 1.81 -2.24
N ASP A 92 -5.67 2.23 -3.46
CA ASP A 92 -6.60 1.52 -4.35
C ASP A 92 -6.22 0.05 -4.58
N GLY A 93 -4.91 -0.20 -4.70
CA GLY A 93 -4.35 -1.55 -4.80
C GLY A 93 -4.57 -2.37 -3.54
N THR A 94 -4.24 -1.79 -2.38
CA THR A 94 -4.39 -2.45 -1.07
C THR A 94 -5.87 -2.78 -0.78
N CYS A 95 -6.80 -1.89 -1.12
CA CYS A 95 -8.24 -2.12 -0.95
C CYS A 95 -8.77 -3.24 -1.86
N ALA A 96 -8.23 -3.34 -3.08
CA ALA A 96 -8.53 -4.47 -3.95
C ALA A 96 -7.94 -5.78 -3.41
N THR A 97 -6.72 -5.75 -2.84
CA THR A 97 -6.13 -6.91 -2.15
C THR A 97 -6.99 -7.34 -0.96
N GLN A 98 -7.47 -6.43 -0.12
CA GLN A 98 -8.37 -6.78 1.00
C GLN A 98 -9.62 -7.52 0.52
N ARG A 99 -10.27 -7.04 -0.56
CA ARG A 99 -11.44 -7.73 -1.15
C ARG A 99 -11.07 -9.10 -1.76
N ALA A 100 -9.86 -9.22 -2.29
CA ALA A 100 -9.34 -10.49 -2.78
C ALA A 100 -9.18 -11.52 -1.64
N GLU A 101 -8.75 -11.04 -0.47
CA GLU A 101 -8.59 -11.86 0.73
C GLU A 101 -9.91 -12.30 1.33
N GLU A 102 -10.91 -11.43 1.35
CA GLU A 102 -12.27 -11.79 1.78
C GLU A 102 -12.82 -12.97 0.98
N ALA A 103 -12.68 -12.92 -0.35
CA ALA A 103 -13.07 -14.02 -1.24
C ALA A 103 -12.18 -15.27 -1.06
N ASN A 104 -10.90 -15.10 -0.72
CA ASN A 104 -10.01 -16.23 -0.43
C ASN A 104 -10.40 -16.94 0.87
N LEU A 105 -10.77 -16.20 1.91
CA LEU A 105 -11.28 -16.78 3.16
C LEU A 105 -12.58 -17.57 2.92
N GLU A 106 -13.47 -17.08 2.05
CA GLU A 106 -14.65 -17.84 1.61
C GLU A 106 -14.25 -19.12 0.89
N TYR A 107 -13.29 -19.05 -0.03
CA TYR A 107 -12.76 -20.24 -0.71
C TYR A 107 -12.26 -21.30 0.28
N ILE A 108 -11.46 -20.91 1.28
CA ILE A 108 -10.92 -21.85 2.28
C ILE A 108 -12.06 -22.55 3.04
N ARG A 109 -13.06 -21.79 3.51
CA ARG A 109 -14.22 -22.36 4.22
C ARG A 109 -15.04 -23.31 3.35
N MET A 110 -15.39 -22.89 2.14
CA MET A 110 -16.20 -23.70 1.21
C MET A 110 -15.46 -24.97 0.76
N SER A 111 -14.14 -24.88 0.60
CA SER A 111 -13.29 -26.04 0.28
C SER A 111 -13.31 -27.07 1.41
N ARG A 112 -13.20 -26.61 2.67
CA ARG A 112 -13.32 -27.46 3.86
C ARG A 112 -14.68 -28.14 3.99
N GLU A 113 -15.76 -27.47 3.58
CA GLU A 113 -17.12 -28.01 3.52
C GLU A 113 -17.38 -28.90 2.28
N HIS A 114 -16.38 -29.12 1.43
CA HIS A 114 -16.50 -29.84 0.16
C HIS A 114 -17.52 -29.25 -0.84
N ARG A 115 -17.77 -27.94 -0.76
CA ARG A 115 -18.67 -27.20 -1.68
C ARG A 115 -17.92 -26.71 -2.91
N ILE A 116 -17.51 -27.64 -3.78
CA ILE A 116 -16.57 -27.40 -4.88
C ILE A 116 -16.96 -26.25 -5.81
N GLU A 117 -18.22 -26.16 -6.24
CA GLU A 117 -18.68 -25.09 -7.14
C GLU A 117 -18.58 -23.71 -6.48
N ALA A 118 -19.04 -23.60 -5.23
CA ALA A 118 -18.97 -22.36 -4.47
C ALA A 118 -17.52 -21.96 -4.14
N ALA A 119 -16.67 -22.94 -3.83
CA ALA A 119 -15.24 -22.71 -3.61
C ALA A 119 -14.58 -22.22 -4.90
N THR A 120 -14.89 -22.84 -6.04
CA THR A 120 -14.35 -22.45 -7.34
C THR A 120 -14.72 -21.02 -7.70
N ASP A 121 -15.99 -20.63 -7.51
CA ASP A 121 -16.43 -19.24 -7.70
C ASP A 121 -15.68 -18.26 -6.78
N ALA A 122 -15.59 -18.57 -5.48
CA ALA A 122 -14.88 -17.73 -4.51
C ALA A 122 -13.40 -17.56 -4.89
N ARG A 123 -12.75 -18.63 -5.39
CA ARG A 123 -11.37 -18.56 -5.87
C ARG A 123 -11.22 -17.68 -7.10
N VAL A 124 -12.18 -17.74 -8.05
CA VAL A 124 -12.20 -16.85 -9.22
C VAL A 124 -12.41 -15.40 -8.79
N ARG A 125 -13.31 -15.12 -7.85
CA ARG A 125 -13.51 -13.78 -7.28
C ARG A 125 -12.23 -13.24 -6.65
N SER A 126 -11.54 -14.05 -5.84
CA SER A 126 -10.24 -13.71 -5.25
C SER A 126 -9.21 -13.34 -6.34
N LYS A 127 -9.04 -14.20 -7.36
CA LYS A 127 -8.10 -13.93 -8.47
C LYS A 127 -8.43 -12.66 -9.25
N ARG A 128 -9.71 -12.39 -9.53
CA ARG A 128 -10.15 -11.17 -10.22
C ARG A 128 -9.81 -9.91 -9.42
N TRP A 129 -10.02 -9.93 -8.11
CA TRP A 129 -9.64 -8.81 -7.24
C TRP A 129 -8.13 -8.64 -7.15
N HIS A 130 -7.36 -9.72 -7.10
CA HIS A 130 -5.90 -9.64 -7.20
C HIS A 130 -5.42 -9.07 -8.54
N ALA A 131 -6.10 -9.37 -9.67
CA ALA A 131 -5.78 -8.75 -10.95
C ALA A 131 -6.03 -7.22 -10.93
N ILE A 132 -7.15 -6.79 -10.32
CA ILE A 132 -7.43 -5.35 -10.13
C ILE A 132 -6.36 -4.70 -9.24
N ALA A 133 -5.98 -5.35 -8.14
CA ALA A 133 -4.93 -4.88 -7.25
C ALA A 133 -3.59 -4.74 -7.99
N ALA A 134 -3.18 -5.78 -8.72
CA ALA A 134 -1.95 -5.79 -9.50
C ALA A 134 -1.91 -4.66 -10.53
N GLN A 135 -3.01 -4.45 -11.27
CA GLN A 135 -3.11 -3.39 -12.27
C GLN A 135 -2.96 -2.00 -11.63
N ARG A 136 -3.66 -1.73 -10.53
CA ARG A 136 -3.60 -0.44 -9.82
C ARG A 136 -2.20 -0.22 -9.24
N GLN A 137 -1.65 -1.20 -8.55
CA GLN A 137 -0.30 -1.11 -7.98
C GLN A 137 0.74 -0.91 -9.08
N TYR A 138 0.62 -1.59 -10.21
CA TYR A 138 1.55 -1.40 -11.33
C TYR A 138 1.47 0.01 -11.93
N LEU A 139 0.27 0.60 -12.03
CA LEU A 139 0.12 2.02 -12.41
C LEU A 139 0.81 2.95 -11.40
N GLY A 140 0.73 2.66 -10.11
CA GLY A 140 1.46 3.37 -9.05
C GLY A 140 2.98 3.28 -9.23
N TYR A 141 3.51 2.09 -9.52
CA TYR A 141 4.93 1.89 -9.82
C TYR A 141 5.38 2.65 -11.08
N GLN A 142 4.57 2.63 -12.13
CA GLN A 142 4.85 3.41 -13.34
C GLN A 142 4.83 4.92 -13.08
N ALA A 143 3.93 5.40 -12.22
CA ALA A 143 3.90 6.80 -11.80
C ALA A 143 5.16 7.18 -11.01
N LEU A 144 5.64 6.30 -10.12
CA LEU A 144 6.92 6.48 -9.44
C LEU A 144 8.07 6.66 -10.45
N SER A 145 8.14 5.77 -11.45
CA SER A 145 9.19 5.81 -12.49
C SER A 145 9.15 7.13 -13.29
N ARG A 146 7.95 7.63 -13.63
CA ARG A 146 7.81 8.94 -14.29
C ARG A 146 8.20 10.12 -13.40
N ALA A 147 7.86 10.07 -12.11
CA ALA A 147 8.12 11.17 -11.17
C ALA A 147 9.60 11.29 -10.77
N MET A 148 10.26 10.15 -10.51
CA MET A 148 11.59 10.12 -9.86
C MET A 148 12.63 9.26 -10.59
N GLY A 149 12.28 8.71 -11.75
CA GLY A 149 13.12 7.79 -12.51
C GLY A 149 12.93 6.33 -12.09
N GLU A 150 13.40 5.42 -12.94
CA GLU A 150 13.23 3.98 -12.73
C GLU A 150 13.92 3.51 -11.44
N PRO A 151 13.17 2.87 -10.52
CA PRO A 151 13.73 2.24 -9.33
C PRO A 151 14.86 1.26 -9.66
N GLY A 152 15.91 1.29 -8.84
CA GLY A 152 17.08 0.42 -8.99
C GLY A 152 18.17 0.88 -9.95
N GLY A 153 18.05 2.10 -10.51
CA GLY A 153 19.16 2.85 -11.11
C GLY A 153 19.95 3.66 -10.06
N LYS A 154 20.32 4.89 -10.41
CA LYS A 154 20.95 5.85 -9.47
C LYS A 154 19.90 6.36 -8.48
N CYS A 155 20.26 6.47 -7.20
CA CYS A 155 19.39 7.08 -6.19
C CYS A 155 18.99 8.52 -6.57
N PRO A 156 17.69 8.86 -6.52
CA PRO A 156 17.23 10.22 -6.77
C PRO A 156 17.83 11.21 -5.77
N ASN A 157 17.94 12.48 -6.18
CA ASN A 157 18.20 13.56 -5.24
C ASN A 157 16.87 14.01 -4.62
N PHE A 158 16.57 13.52 -3.41
CA PHE A 158 15.32 13.83 -2.72
C PHE A 158 15.28 15.31 -2.30
N ARG A 159 14.24 16.03 -2.72
CA ARG A 159 14.03 17.44 -2.37
C ARG A 159 13.55 17.62 -0.93
N ASN A 160 12.77 16.67 -0.44
CA ASN A 160 12.14 16.69 0.86
C ASN A 160 11.81 15.26 1.33
N GLU A 161 11.26 15.16 2.54
CA GLU A 161 10.88 13.90 3.16
C GLU A 161 9.73 13.21 2.42
N ASP A 162 8.78 13.96 1.85
CA ASP A 162 7.69 13.40 1.04
C ASP A 162 8.23 12.57 -0.13
N GLN A 163 9.26 13.05 -0.82
CA GLN A 163 9.88 12.31 -1.92
C GLN A 163 10.56 11.02 -1.45
N GLN A 164 11.18 11.04 -0.26
CA GLN A 164 11.73 9.81 0.32
C GLN A 164 10.62 8.80 0.63
N MET A 165 9.51 9.27 1.22
CA MET A 165 8.34 8.43 1.51
C MET A 165 7.73 7.85 0.23
N ILE A 166 7.46 8.69 -0.77
CA ILE A 166 6.87 8.28 -2.06
C ILE A 166 7.80 7.29 -2.76
N TRP A 167 9.12 7.46 -2.66
CA TRP A 167 10.09 6.53 -3.23
C TRP A 167 10.02 5.15 -2.57
N LEU A 168 9.98 5.09 -1.24
CA LEU A 168 9.86 3.84 -0.49
C LEU A 168 8.52 3.16 -0.75
N LEU A 169 7.42 3.91 -0.60
CA LEU A 169 6.07 3.40 -0.78
C LEU A 169 5.83 2.97 -2.22
N GLY A 170 6.26 3.75 -3.22
CA GLY A 170 6.13 3.36 -4.62
C GLY A 170 6.98 2.14 -4.99
N SER A 171 8.13 1.95 -4.34
CA SER A 171 8.93 0.72 -4.49
C SER A 171 8.21 -0.49 -3.88
N ALA A 172 7.61 -0.32 -2.70
CA ALA A 172 6.79 -1.36 -2.06
C ALA A 172 5.53 -1.67 -2.89
N VAL A 173 4.88 -0.67 -3.48
CA VAL A 173 3.77 -0.82 -4.42
C VAL A 173 4.18 -1.64 -5.64
N GLY A 174 5.38 -1.40 -6.19
CA GLY A 174 5.94 -2.23 -7.24
C GLY A 174 6.02 -3.70 -6.83
N LEU A 175 6.56 -3.99 -5.64
CA LEU A 175 6.63 -5.36 -5.12
C LEU A 175 5.23 -5.98 -4.91
N MET A 176 4.28 -5.21 -4.37
CA MET A 176 2.90 -5.67 -4.21
C MET A 176 2.22 -5.95 -5.55
N SER A 177 2.52 -5.18 -6.60
CA SER A 177 1.97 -5.43 -7.95
C SER A 177 2.38 -6.80 -8.48
N VAL A 178 3.64 -7.19 -8.26
CA VAL A 178 4.17 -8.51 -8.63
C VAL A 178 3.47 -9.62 -7.84
N LEU A 179 3.32 -9.44 -6.52
CA LEU A 179 2.66 -10.41 -5.65
C LEU A 179 1.19 -10.59 -6.04
N SER A 180 0.45 -9.49 -6.22
CA SER A 180 -0.94 -9.50 -6.63
C SER A 180 -1.11 -10.15 -8.01
N ASP A 181 -0.22 -9.88 -8.97
CA ASP A 181 -0.31 -10.50 -10.29
C ASP A 181 -0.09 -12.01 -10.19
N ALA A 182 0.91 -12.46 -9.43
CA ALA A 182 1.12 -13.88 -9.16
C ALA A 182 -0.12 -14.54 -8.51
N GLN A 183 -0.74 -13.89 -7.53
CA GLN A 183 -1.96 -14.38 -6.88
C GLN A 183 -3.18 -14.42 -7.82
N SER A 184 -3.22 -13.54 -8.82
CA SER A 184 -4.23 -13.55 -9.88
C SER A 184 -4.02 -14.65 -10.93
N GLY A 185 -2.82 -15.25 -10.98
CA GLY A 185 -2.41 -16.20 -12.00
C GLY A 185 -1.63 -15.58 -13.16
N GLY A 186 -1.07 -14.39 -12.99
CA GLY A 186 -0.24 -13.69 -13.97
C GLY A 186 -1.01 -13.04 -15.12
N VAL A 187 -2.30 -12.72 -14.92
CA VAL A 187 -3.17 -12.25 -16.01
C VAL A 187 -2.93 -10.77 -16.38
N VAL A 188 -2.28 -9.99 -15.50
CA VAL A 188 -1.93 -8.60 -15.78
C VAL A 188 -0.58 -8.51 -16.50
N GLY A 189 0.36 -9.42 -16.20
CA GLY A 189 1.67 -9.47 -16.84
C GLY A 189 2.66 -8.47 -16.24
N VAL A 190 2.64 -8.31 -14.92
CA VAL A 190 3.55 -7.42 -14.19
C VAL A 190 4.98 -7.96 -14.26
N PRO A 191 5.98 -7.13 -14.68
CA PRO A 191 7.36 -7.58 -14.76
C PRO A 191 7.96 -8.02 -13.43
N MET A 192 8.51 -9.24 -13.38
CA MET A 192 9.17 -9.80 -12.20
C MET A 192 10.47 -9.07 -11.81
N ASP A 193 11.09 -8.35 -12.75
CA ASP A 193 12.31 -7.58 -12.50
C ASP A 193 12.08 -6.35 -11.60
N ILE A 194 10.83 -6.03 -11.26
CA ILE A 194 10.47 -5.01 -10.27
C ILE A 194 10.98 -5.39 -8.88
N ALA A 195 10.98 -6.67 -8.50
CA ALA A 195 11.45 -7.08 -7.17
C ALA A 195 12.92 -6.68 -6.90
N PRO A 196 13.92 -7.05 -7.75
CA PRO A 196 15.29 -6.58 -7.54
C PRO A 196 15.46 -5.06 -7.72
N LYS A 197 14.58 -4.39 -8.47
CA LYS A 197 14.57 -2.90 -8.55
C LYS A 197 14.11 -2.26 -7.25
N ALA A 198 13.08 -2.82 -6.60
CA ALA A 198 12.58 -2.36 -5.31
C ALA A 198 13.62 -2.54 -4.19
N GLU A 199 14.39 -3.64 -4.21
CA GLU A 199 15.52 -3.85 -3.30
C GLU A 199 16.55 -2.72 -3.42
N ARG A 200 17.00 -2.45 -4.65
CA ARG A 200 17.99 -1.39 -4.91
C ARG A 200 17.45 0.01 -4.61
N ALA A 201 16.15 0.22 -4.80
CA ALA A 201 15.50 1.48 -4.46
C ALA A 201 15.47 1.71 -2.94
N ALA A 202 15.12 0.68 -2.15
CA ALA A 202 15.18 0.75 -0.70
C ALA A 202 16.61 0.96 -0.17
N ALA A 203 17.64 0.48 -0.91
CA ALA A 203 19.05 0.73 -0.59
C ALA A 203 19.42 2.21 -0.53
N CYS A 204 18.70 3.09 -1.24
CA CYS A 204 18.93 4.53 -1.21
C CYS A 204 18.67 5.17 0.16
N LEU A 205 17.85 4.53 1.00
CA LEU A 205 17.46 5.02 2.32
C LEU A 205 17.77 4.02 3.45
N ASP A 206 18.38 2.87 3.13
CA ASP A 206 18.86 1.87 4.12
C ASP A 206 20.19 2.32 4.75
N ASN A 207 20.12 3.40 5.52
CA ASN A 207 21.20 3.92 6.36
C ASN A 207 20.63 4.31 7.74
N ALA A 208 21.48 4.74 8.68
CA ALA A 208 21.04 5.03 10.04
C ALA A 208 19.93 6.12 10.10
N GLU A 209 20.07 7.17 9.30
CA GLU A 209 19.11 8.28 9.24
C GLU A 209 17.79 7.84 8.59
N GLY A 210 17.86 7.22 7.41
CA GLY A 210 16.68 6.77 6.67
C GLY A 210 15.90 5.66 7.37
N ASN A 211 16.60 4.70 8.01
CA ASN A 211 15.94 3.67 8.82
C ASN A 211 15.36 4.26 10.12
N GLY A 212 15.99 5.28 10.70
CA GLY A 212 15.43 6.01 11.83
C GLY A 212 14.18 6.79 11.43
N LYS A 213 14.22 7.51 10.32
CA LYS A 213 13.12 8.36 9.83
C LYS A 213 11.92 7.56 9.34
N TRP A 214 12.19 6.48 8.62
CA TRP A 214 11.17 5.63 8.00
C TRP A 214 11.00 4.32 8.77
N TRP A 215 11.13 4.38 10.11
CA TRP A 215 10.70 3.34 11.05
C TRP A 215 11.16 1.90 10.71
N GLY A 216 12.34 1.78 10.07
CA GLY A 216 12.92 0.52 9.63
C GLY A 216 12.42 -0.02 8.29
N LEU A 217 11.53 0.67 7.58
CA LEU A 217 11.01 0.23 6.27
C LEU A 217 12.09 -0.06 5.23
N PRO A 218 13.08 0.82 5.00
CA PRO A 218 14.07 0.59 3.94
C PRO A 218 14.86 -0.71 4.20
N MET A 219 15.31 -0.89 5.45
CA MET A 219 15.94 -2.13 5.92
C MET A 219 15.02 -3.34 5.74
N ALA A 220 13.73 -3.21 6.08
CA ALA A 220 12.76 -4.30 5.98
C ALA A 220 12.56 -4.74 4.52
N ILE A 221 12.33 -3.80 3.59
CA ILE A 221 12.13 -4.11 2.15
C ILE A 221 13.33 -4.85 1.58
N ARG A 222 14.55 -4.39 1.85
CA ARG A 222 15.75 -5.06 1.32
C ARG A 222 15.93 -6.46 1.88
N SER A 223 15.86 -6.56 3.21
CA SER A 223 16.09 -7.83 3.90
C SER A 223 15.01 -8.85 3.55
N ALA A 224 13.77 -8.41 3.31
CA ALA A 224 12.68 -9.22 2.79
C ALA A 224 12.99 -9.81 1.42
N ILE A 225 13.56 -9.03 0.51
CA ILE A 225 13.87 -9.54 -0.83
C ILE A 225 15.05 -10.51 -0.76
N TRP A 226 16.00 -10.30 0.15
CA TRP A 226 17.10 -11.25 0.41
C TRP A 226 16.65 -12.60 0.97
N THR A 227 15.49 -12.70 1.64
CA THR A 227 14.96 -14.00 2.10
C THR A 227 14.30 -14.79 0.97
N VAL A 228 13.77 -14.10 -0.04
CA VAL A 228 13.01 -14.72 -1.14
C VAL A 228 13.89 -15.00 -2.36
N VAL A 229 14.87 -14.14 -2.64
CA VAL A 229 15.73 -14.25 -3.82
C VAL A 229 17.09 -14.85 -3.41
N PRO A 230 17.44 -16.07 -3.87
CA PRO A 230 18.72 -16.67 -3.54
C PRO A 230 19.92 -15.89 -4.13
N GLY A 231 21.01 -15.82 -3.36
CA GLY A 231 22.31 -15.36 -3.86
C GLY A 231 22.51 -13.84 -3.96
N ILE A 232 21.52 -13.02 -3.55
CA ILE A 232 21.65 -11.56 -3.55
C ILE A 232 21.97 -10.97 -2.16
N THR A 233 21.90 -11.79 -1.11
CA THR A 233 22.25 -11.38 0.25
C THR A 233 23.72 -10.97 0.33
N PRO A 234 24.05 -9.75 0.81
CA PRO A 234 25.43 -9.33 0.97
C PRO A 234 26.20 -10.23 1.95
N ALA A 235 27.49 -10.43 1.70
CA ALA A 235 28.34 -11.27 2.56
C ALA A 235 28.33 -10.78 4.02
N GLY A 236 28.14 -11.72 4.95
CA GLY A 236 28.11 -11.43 6.40
C GLY A 236 26.81 -10.82 6.93
N GLN A 237 25.79 -10.63 6.08
CA GLN A 237 24.46 -10.19 6.51
C GLN A 237 23.54 -11.40 6.76
N ASP A 238 22.78 -11.33 7.85
CA ASP A 238 21.65 -12.22 8.13
C ASP A 238 20.34 -11.45 7.86
N PRO A 239 19.58 -11.80 6.80
CA PRO A 239 18.32 -11.15 6.47
C PRO A 239 17.30 -11.19 7.61
N TRP A 240 17.19 -12.30 8.34
CA TRP A 240 16.20 -12.45 9.40
C TRP A 240 16.55 -11.60 10.61
N LYS A 241 17.83 -11.52 10.97
CA LYS A 241 18.29 -10.61 12.03
C LYS A 241 18.04 -9.15 11.68
N ARG A 242 18.23 -8.75 10.42
CA ARG A 242 17.92 -7.39 9.96
C ARG A 242 16.43 -7.10 9.95
N LEU A 243 15.60 -8.08 9.57
CA LEU A 243 14.14 -7.95 9.65
C LEU A 243 13.67 -7.75 11.10
N ASP A 244 14.23 -8.49 12.05
CA ASP A 244 13.94 -8.30 13.48
C ASP A 244 14.34 -6.89 13.99
N GLN A 245 15.49 -6.37 13.55
CA GLN A 245 15.90 -4.99 13.83
C GLN A 245 14.91 -3.97 13.26
N ALA A 246 14.45 -4.18 12.02
CA ALA A 246 13.48 -3.30 11.37
C ALA A 246 12.13 -3.31 12.09
N MET A 247 11.63 -4.48 12.52
CA MET A 247 10.41 -4.58 13.33
C MET A 247 10.54 -3.81 14.64
N THR A 248 11.68 -3.97 15.34
CA THR A 248 11.96 -3.28 16.60
C THR A 248 11.95 -1.76 16.42
N LEU A 249 12.53 -1.25 15.33
CA LEU A 249 12.50 0.18 15.02
C LEU A 249 11.07 0.69 14.81
N GLY A 250 10.26 -0.02 14.02
CA GLY A 250 8.87 0.36 13.76
C GLY A 250 7.98 0.32 15.00
N GLU A 251 8.17 -0.70 15.84
CA GLU A 251 7.46 -0.84 17.11
C GLU A 251 7.75 0.30 18.07
N ASN A 252 9.01 0.68 18.22
CA ASN A 252 9.42 1.78 19.11
C ASN A 252 8.92 3.14 18.64
N GLN A 253 8.66 3.29 17.33
CA GLN A 253 8.19 4.54 16.73
C GLN A 253 6.66 4.60 16.54
N GLY A 254 5.95 3.52 16.84
CA GLY A 254 4.50 3.44 16.64
C GLY A 254 4.09 3.40 15.16
N VAL A 255 4.95 2.86 14.28
CA VAL A 255 4.64 2.59 12.87
C VAL A 255 5.15 1.20 12.48
N ARG A 256 4.29 0.19 12.58
CA ARG A 256 4.70 -1.23 12.56
C ARG A 256 4.56 -1.92 11.21
N LEU A 257 4.68 -1.19 10.12
CA LEU A 257 4.56 -1.75 8.77
C LEU A 257 5.71 -2.73 8.44
N ALA A 258 6.88 -2.59 9.07
CA ALA A 258 7.94 -3.60 9.02
C ALA A 258 7.48 -4.96 9.58
N SER A 259 6.72 -4.97 10.69
CA SER A 259 6.16 -6.20 11.27
C SER A 259 5.15 -6.86 10.34
N ALA A 260 4.28 -6.07 9.68
CA ALA A 260 3.38 -6.61 8.67
C ALA A 260 4.13 -7.27 7.50
N LEU A 261 5.18 -6.64 6.99
CA LEU A 261 6.00 -7.21 5.92
C LEU A 261 6.62 -8.54 6.33
N VAL A 262 7.23 -8.61 7.52
CA VAL A 262 7.84 -9.86 8.04
C VAL A 262 6.79 -10.95 8.22
N GLY A 263 5.62 -10.63 8.78
CA GLY A 263 4.56 -11.61 8.99
C GLY A 263 4.03 -12.20 7.69
N ILE A 264 3.84 -11.37 6.65
CA ILE A 264 3.40 -11.83 5.32
C ILE A 264 4.45 -12.74 4.68
N ILE A 265 5.73 -12.38 4.76
CA ILE A 265 6.82 -13.18 4.19
C ILE A 265 6.94 -14.52 4.91
N ALA A 266 6.91 -14.50 6.25
CA ALA A 266 6.97 -15.71 7.06
C ALA A 266 5.81 -16.65 6.73
N TYR A 267 4.59 -16.12 6.55
CA TYR A 267 3.43 -16.92 6.15
C TYR A 267 3.62 -17.53 4.75
N ASN A 268 4.04 -16.71 3.78
CA ASN A 268 4.26 -17.19 2.40
C ASN A 268 5.42 -18.18 2.27
N SER A 269 6.36 -18.18 3.21
CA SER A 269 7.46 -19.15 3.30
C SER A 269 7.14 -20.37 4.17
N ASP A 270 5.87 -20.56 4.56
CA ASP A 270 5.39 -21.64 5.45
C ASP A 270 6.07 -21.66 6.83
N ASN A 271 6.62 -20.52 7.27
CA ASN A 271 7.18 -20.35 8.61
C ASN A 271 6.09 -19.89 9.58
N ILE A 272 5.15 -20.81 9.85
CA ILE A 272 4.01 -20.58 10.74
C ILE A 272 4.44 -20.15 12.16
N PRO A 273 5.48 -20.75 12.79
CA PRO A 273 5.94 -20.29 14.11
C PRO A 273 6.32 -18.81 14.13
N LEU A 274 7.11 -18.35 13.15
CA LEU A 274 7.50 -16.94 13.05
C LEU A 274 6.28 -16.05 12.74
N THR A 275 5.38 -16.50 11.87
CA THR A 275 4.14 -15.76 11.57
C THR A 275 3.32 -15.51 12.83
N LYS A 276 3.12 -16.54 13.65
CA LYS A 276 2.40 -16.43 14.92
C LYS A 276 3.13 -15.51 15.91
N ASP A 277 4.46 -15.60 15.98
CA ASP A 277 5.28 -14.75 16.83
C ASP A 277 5.16 -13.26 16.45
N VAL A 278 5.26 -12.92 15.17
CA VAL A 278 5.10 -11.55 14.67
C VAL A 278 3.72 -10.99 15.00
N ILE A 279 2.65 -11.78 14.82
CA ILE A 279 1.28 -11.37 15.16
C ILE A 279 1.12 -11.13 16.67
N ARG A 280 1.70 -12.00 17.52
CA ARG A 280 1.73 -11.79 18.99
C ARG A 280 2.47 -10.52 19.36
N ARG A 281 3.64 -10.31 18.75
CA ARG A 281 4.49 -9.16 18.98
C ARG A 281 3.79 -7.85 18.58
N GLN A 282 3.11 -7.82 17.42
CA GLN A 282 2.25 -6.72 17.00
C GLN A 282 1.16 -6.44 18.05
N ALA A 283 0.40 -7.47 18.44
CA ALA A 283 -0.71 -7.33 19.40
C ALA A 283 -0.24 -6.82 20.78
N ASN A 284 0.99 -7.16 21.19
CA ASN A 284 1.59 -6.65 22.42
C ASN A 284 2.11 -5.22 22.23
N SER A 285 2.78 -4.93 21.12
CA SER A 285 3.34 -3.61 20.84
C SER A 285 2.27 -2.52 20.77
N ILE A 286 1.10 -2.80 20.20
CA ILE A 286 -0.03 -1.85 20.15
C ILE A 286 -0.52 -1.46 21.56
N LYS A 287 -0.37 -2.35 22.55
CA LYS A 287 -0.77 -2.08 23.95
C LYS A 287 0.25 -1.24 24.69
N THR A 288 1.52 -1.32 24.31
CA THR A 288 2.63 -0.71 25.07
C THR A 288 3.16 0.56 24.43
N VAL A 289 3.05 0.72 23.11
CA VAL A 289 3.51 1.88 22.37
C VAL A 289 2.34 2.48 21.59
N ALA A 290 2.05 3.76 21.80
CA ALA A 290 1.00 4.45 21.04
C ALA A 290 1.38 4.57 19.56
N ALA A 291 0.38 4.50 18.67
CA ALA A 291 0.58 4.77 17.25
C ALA A 291 1.12 6.19 17.04
N ASN A 292 1.99 6.35 16.05
CA ASN A 292 2.48 7.65 15.63
C ASN A 292 1.30 8.52 15.17
N ARG A 293 1.29 9.81 15.53
CA ARG A 293 0.18 10.71 15.21
C ARG A 293 0.12 11.08 13.73
N GLU A 294 1.27 11.16 13.06
CA GLU A 294 1.37 11.55 11.65
C GLU A 294 1.13 10.36 10.72
N TYR A 295 1.45 9.14 11.17
CA TYR A 295 1.39 7.91 10.37
C TYR A 295 0.47 6.84 10.96
N ARG A 296 -0.55 7.26 11.72
CA ARG A 296 -1.52 6.36 12.37
C ARG A 296 -2.14 5.39 11.38
N MET A 297 -2.53 5.87 10.20
CA MET A 297 -3.17 5.04 9.18
C MET A 297 -2.24 3.93 8.71
N VAL A 298 -0.94 4.21 8.57
CA VAL A 298 0.07 3.23 8.16
C VAL A 298 0.20 2.12 9.20
N ASP A 299 0.20 2.49 10.49
CA ASP A 299 0.24 1.52 11.59
C ASP A 299 -1.05 0.69 11.70
N THR A 300 -2.21 1.32 11.49
CA THR A 300 -3.49 0.59 11.42
C THR A 300 -3.52 -0.36 10.22
N MET A 301 -3.09 0.06 9.04
CA MET A 301 -2.98 -0.81 7.86
C MET A 301 -2.05 -2.01 8.10
N ALA A 302 -0.93 -1.80 8.80
CA ALA A 302 -0.04 -2.89 9.19
C ALA A 302 -0.76 -3.91 10.10
N THR A 303 -1.59 -3.43 11.01
CA THR A 303 -2.41 -4.28 11.88
C THR A 303 -3.51 -5.01 11.10
N ASP A 304 -4.16 -4.35 10.14
CA ASP A 304 -5.14 -4.96 9.24
C ASP A 304 -4.51 -6.09 8.41
N MET A 305 -3.33 -5.86 7.84
CA MET A 305 -2.58 -6.87 7.07
C MET A 305 -2.23 -8.11 7.92
N LEU A 306 -1.81 -7.92 9.16
CA LEU A 306 -1.53 -9.02 10.09
C LEU A 306 -2.82 -9.69 10.58
N THR A 307 -3.92 -8.94 10.71
CA THR A 307 -5.22 -9.49 11.04
C THR A 307 -5.73 -10.38 9.92
N LEU A 308 -5.59 -10.00 8.65
CA LEU A 308 -5.90 -10.86 7.51
C LEU A 308 -5.06 -12.15 7.50
N THR A 309 -3.76 -12.04 7.82
CA THR A 309 -2.90 -13.22 7.99
C THR A 309 -3.38 -14.10 9.14
N SER A 310 -3.80 -13.50 10.25
CA SER A 310 -4.39 -14.21 11.39
C SER A 310 -5.70 -14.91 11.01
N ASP A 311 -6.58 -14.24 10.27
CA ASP A 311 -7.85 -14.78 9.79
C ASP A 311 -7.65 -15.99 8.89
N ARG A 312 -6.64 -15.96 8.01
CA ARG A 312 -6.27 -17.10 7.17
C ARG A 312 -5.86 -18.29 8.02
N LEU A 313 -4.92 -18.09 8.95
CA LEU A 313 -4.45 -19.13 9.86
C LEU A 313 -5.61 -19.77 10.65
N TRP A 314 -6.48 -18.94 11.23
CA TRP A 314 -7.66 -19.42 11.95
C TRP A 314 -8.64 -20.15 11.04
N THR A 315 -8.87 -19.64 9.83
CA THR A 315 -9.83 -20.24 8.88
C THR A 315 -9.32 -21.58 8.36
N GLU A 316 -8.04 -21.70 8.06
CA GLU A 316 -7.40 -22.96 7.67
C GLU A 316 -7.54 -24.02 8.78
N ALA A 317 -7.24 -23.65 10.02
CA ALA A 317 -7.26 -24.58 11.13
C ALA A 317 -8.68 -24.95 11.62
N THR A 318 -9.54 -23.95 11.76
CA THR A 318 -10.83 -24.08 12.47
C THR A 318 -12.06 -23.91 11.57
N GLY A 319 -11.90 -23.32 10.38
CA GLY A 319 -13.01 -22.91 9.52
C GLY A 319 -13.62 -21.56 9.87
N ALA A 320 -13.16 -20.88 10.92
CA ALA A 320 -13.62 -19.56 11.34
C ALA A 320 -12.47 -18.54 11.31
N ARG A 321 -12.80 -17.25 11.24
CA ARG A 321 -11.83 -16.14 11.33
C ARG A 321 -11.27 -16.01 12.74
N THR A 322 -10.27 -15.15 12.90
CA THR A 322 -9.79 -14.74 14.22
C THR A 322 -10.95 -14.15 15.01
N PRO A 323 -11.28 -14.71 16.19
CA PRO A 323 -12.36 -14.15 17.00
C PRO A 323 -12.08 -12.70 17.43
N ILE A 324 -13.14 -11.90 17.56
CA ILE A 324 -13.02 -10.53 18.04
C ILE A 324 -12.29 -10.51 19.40
N GLY A 325 -11.29 -9.63 19.53
CA GLY A 325 -10.48 -9.50 20.74
C GLY A 325 -9.39 -10.58 20.92
N SER A 326 -9.26 -11.51 19.96
CA SER A 326 -8.26 -12.58 19.97
C SER A 326 -7.08 -12.34 19.03
N PHE A 327 -6.92 -11.13 18.48
CA PHE A 327 -5.71 -10.78 17.73
C PHE A 327 -4.47 -10.95 18.62
N GLY A 328 -3.47 -11.70 18.14
CA GLY A 328 -2.33 -12.15 18.95
C GLY A 328 -2.54 -13.46 19.72
N LYS A 329 -3.65 -14.18 19.50
CA LYS A 329 -3.90 -15.51 20.08
C LYS A 329 -4.26 -16.52 18.99
N PHE A 330 -4.02 -17.80 19.26
CA PHE A 330 -4.23 -18.89 18.32
C PHE A 330 -4.99 -20.06 18.94
N TRP A 331 -5.65 -20.84 18.09
CA TRP A 331 -6.50 -21.98 18.48
C TRP A 331 -5.73 -23.11 19.21
N ASP A 332 -4.41 -23.16 19.03
CA ASP A 332 -3.49 -24.14 19.59
C ASP A 332 -2.62 -23.56 20.72
N ASP A 333 -2.93 -22.34 21.18
CA ASP A 333 -2.28 -21.80 22.37
C ASP A 333 -2.57 -22.72 23.56
N LYS A 334 -1.52 -23.17 24.24
CA LYS A 334 -1.68 -23.93 25.49
C LYS A 334 -2.40 -23.03 26.48
N THR A 335 -3.64 -23.37 26.86
CA THR A 335 -4.26 -22.80 28.05
C THR A 335 -3.37 -23.17 29.23
N GLU A 336 -2.69 -22.19 29.82
CA GLU A 336 -2.23 -22.33 31.19
C GLU A 336 -3.48 -22.56 32.03
N VAL A 337 -3.76 -23.83 32.33
CA VAL A 337 -4.61 -24.18 33.45
C VAL A 337 -3.89 -23.60 34.65
N LYS A 338 -4.31 -22.42 35.11
CA LYS A 338 -4.04 -22.04 36.50
C LYS A 338 -4.63 -23.18 37.31
N GLN A 339 -3.77 -24.07 37.81
CA GLN A 339 -4.14 -24.97 38.89
C GLN A 339 -4.62 -24.04 40.00
N ILE A 340 -5.94 -23.90 40.11
CA ILE A 340 -6.53 -23.47 41.35
C ILE A 340 -6.21 -24.64 42.27
N ASP A 341 -5.19 -24.46 43.09
CA ASP A 341 -4.80 -25.38 44.15
C ASP A 341 -5.94 -25.35 45.18
N ILE A 342 -7.04 -26.03 44.87
CA ILE A 342 -8.10 -26.31 45.83
C ILE A 342 -7.46 -27.33 46.77
N LYS A 343 -6.89 -26.82 47.87
CA LYS A 343 -6.50 -27.65 49.01
C LYS A 343 -7.74 -28.40 49.45
N LEU A 344 -7.71 -29.72 49.27
CA LEU A 344 -8.74 -30.66 49.66
C LEU A 344 -8.77 -30.89 51.20
N ASP A 345 -8.35 -29.89 51.97
CA ASP A 345 -8.34 -29.91 53.45
C ASP A 345 -9.54 -29.15 54.05
N ASP A 346 -10.31 -28.42 53.23
CA ASP A 346 -11.50 -27.66 53.66
C ASP A 346 -12.84 -28.38 53.41
N LEU A 347 -12.82 -29.68 53.09
CA LEU A 347 -14.02 -30.50 52.83
C LEU A 347 -14.04 -31.83 53.60
N LEU A 348 -13.72 -31.80 54.89
CA LEU A 348 -14.12 -32.84 55.85
C LEU A 348 -15.27 -32.35 56.73
#